data_AF-A0A081D6V6-F1
#
_entry.id   AF-A0A081D6V6-F1
#
_cell.length_a   1.000
_cell.length_b   1.000
_cell.length_c   1.000
_cell.angle_alpha   90.00
_cell.angle_beta   90.00
_cell.angle_gamma   90.00
#
_symmetry.space_group_name_H-M   'P 1'
#
loop_
_entity.id
_entity.type
_entity.pdbx_description
1 polymer ?
#
loop_
_entity_poly.entity_id
_entity_poly.type
_entity_poly.pdbx_seq_one_letter_code
_entity_poly.pdbx_strand_id
1 'polypeptide(L)'
;MLPGLYNLYLIYNESGAFAKADTYKSRIINEFPDTRYAQILLNPDAKIEDNASPSAVYKRLYKEYEKGNYEIVVTNVERYVTLFNGDPIVPRLELLKAFAAGRLYGFKEYKRGIDFVALNFPNTEVGKSAQKLVLEAEKLKIAEAFMPEQGLSDFKLIYRIEKTNYQKLEQLKDQLEKAIEQEKYGFTVSVDVYNPQENLIVVHGLTSKLGSRGLGDFMANPSNGFNISDTAIPIATENYKIIQVYKSLDDYEKEML
;
A
#
# COMPACT_ATOMS: atom_id res chain seq x y z
N MET A 1 18.57 -16.16 -18.06
CA MET A 1 17.29 -15.89 -17.38
C MET A 1 16.28 -16.93 -17.80
N LEU A 2 15.71 -17.67 -16.84
CA LEU A 2 14.70 -18.71 -17.03
C LEU A 2 13.47 -18.27 -17.87
N PRO A 3 12.82 -17.11 -17.63
CA PRO A 3 11.72 -16.66 -18.48
C PRO A 3 12.09 -16.51 -19.96
N GLY A 4 13.34 -16.14 -20.26
CA GLY A 4 13.83 -16.09 -21.64
C GLY A 4 13.95 -17.48 -22.28
N LEU A 5 14.39 -18.49 -21.51
CA LEU A 5 14.44 -19.87 -21.98
C LEU A 5 13.04 -20.43 -22.26
N TYR A 6 12.07 -20.13 -21.39
CA TYR A 6 10.69 -20.56 -21.57
C TYR A 6 10.03 -19.89 -22.79
N ASN A 7 10.26 -18.60 -23.01
CA ASN A 7 9.77 -17.92 -24.20
C ASN A 7 10.38 -18.50 -25.50
N LEU A 8 11.68 -18.84 -25.48
CA LEU A 8 12.31 -19.53 -26.61
C LEU A 8 11.67 -20.90 -26.86
N TYR A 9 11.40 -21.67 -25.80
CA TYR A 9 10.63 -22.91 -25.92
C TYR A 9 9.29 -22.67 -26.62
N LEU A 10 8.49 -21.71 -26.16
CA LEU A 10 7.18 -21.39 -26.75
C LEU A 10 7.28 -21.02 -28.24
N ILE A 11 8.19 -20.10 -28.59
CA ILE A 11 8.41 -19.65 -29.97
C ILE A 11 8.80 -20.82 -30.89
N TYR A 12 9.73 -21.68 -30.45
CA TYR A 12 10.17 -22.81 -31.27
C TYR A 12 9.11 -23.91 -31.37
N ASN A 13 8.31 -24.08 -30.31
CA ASN A 13 7.21 -25.03 -30.31
C ASN A 13 6.08 -24.58 -31.26
N GLU A 14 5.74 -23.29 -31.26
CA GLU A 14 4.74 -22.70 -32.15
C GLU A 14 5.20 -22.66 -33.61
N SER A 15 6.49 -22.40 -33.87
CA SER A 15 7.05 -22.38 -35.23
C SER A 15 7.35 -23.76 -35.83
N GLY A 16 7.03 -24.86 -35.12
CA GLY A 16 7.26 -26.23 -35.58
C GLY A 16 8.72 -26.71 -35.52
N ALA A 17 9.61 -25.93 -34.91
CA ALA A 17 11.02 -26.27 -34.72
C ALA A 17 11.21 -27.15 -33.46
N PHE A 18 10.54 -28.30 -33.42
CA PHE A 18 10.39 -29.11 -32.22
C PHE A 18 11.70 -29.58 -31.58
N ALA A 19 12.73 -29.90 -32.38
CA ALA A 19 14.04 -30.28 -31.82
C ALA A 19 14.71 -29.15 -31.02
N LYS A 20 14.54 -27.90 -31.48
CA LYS A 20 15.01 -26.73 -30.73
C LYS A 20 14.14 -26.51 -29.50
N ALA A 21 12.82 -26.60 -29.64
CA ALA A 21 11.91 -26.50 -28.49
C ALA A 21 12.28 -27.51 -27.40
N ASP A 22 12.52 -28.77 -27.76
CA ASP A 22 12.91 -29.83 -26.83
C ASP A 22 14.24 -29.52 -26.12
N THR A 23 15.23 -28.96 -26.83
CA THR A 23 16.48 -28.51 -26.22
C THR A 23 16.24 -27.49 -25.09
N TYR A 24 15.36 -26.50 -25.32
CA TYR A 24 15.02 -25.53 -24.28
C TYR A 24 14.15 -26.13 -23.17
N LYS A 25 13.23 -27.03 -23.50
CA LYS A 25 12.40 -27.76 -22.53
C LYS A 25 13.26 -28.57 -21.56
N SER A 26 14.15 -29.44 -22.08
CA SER A 26 15.05 -30.24 -21.26
C SER A 26 15.96 -29.37 -20.39
N ARG A 27 16.45 -28.26 -20.95
CA ARG A 27 17.26 -27.31 -20.19
C ARG A 27 16.50 -26.71 -19.01
N ILE A 28 15.24 -26.29 -19.21
CA ILE A 28 14.41 -25.73 -18.15
C ILE A 28 14.15 -26.76 -17.05
N ILE A 29 13.78 -27.99 -17.44
CA ILE A 29 13.49 -29.07 -16.48
C ILE A 29 14.73 -29.45 -15.67
N ASN A 30 15.90 -29.51 -16.31
CA ASN A 30 17.13 -29.97 -15.65
C ASN A 30 17.81 -28.88 -14.82
N GLU A 31 17.86 -27.64 -15.32
CA GLU A 31 18.54 -26.53 -14.62
C GLU A 31 17.62 -25.82 -13.60
N PHE A 32 16.29 -25.91 -13.77
CA PHE A 32 15.31 -25.19 -12.94
C PHE A 32 14.12 -26.08 -12.50
N PRO A 33 14.37 -27.29 -11.95
CA PRO A 33 13.33 -28.30 -11.70
C PRO A 33 12.23 -27.84 -10.73
N ASP A 34 12.57 -26.98 -9.76
CA ASP A 34 11.64 -26.52 -8.73
C ASP A 34 10.74 -25.36 -9.18
N THR A 35 10.88 -24.91 -10.43
CA THR A 35 10.16 -23.74 -10.94
C THR A 35 8.83 -24.14 -11.56
N ARG A 36 7.86 -23.22 -11.51
CA ARG A 36 6.55 -23.42 -12.15
C ARG A 36 6.68 -23.71 -13.64
N TYR A 37 7.69 -23.16 -14.32
CA TYR A 37 7.96 -23.49 -15.72
C TYR A 37 8.33 -24.96 -15.92
N ALA A 38 9.23 -25.50 -15.11
CA ALA A 38 9.58 -26.91 -15.18
C ALA A 38 8.35 -27.79 -14.88
N GLN A 39 7.54 -27.42 -13.89
CA GLN A 39 6.30 -28.14 -13.56
C GLN A 39 5.28 -28.13 -14.71
N ILE A 40 5.06 -26.98 -15.37
CA ILE A 40 4.18 -26.88 -16.55
C ILE A 40 4.71 -27.74 -17.70
N LEU A 41 6.01 -27.75 -17.94
CA LEU A 41 6.63 -28.53 -19.01
C LEU A 41 6.62 -30.04 -18.75
N LEU A 42 6.67 -30.45 -17.47
CA LEU A 42 6.58 -31.83 -17.03
C LEU A 42 5.14 -32.35 -17.11
N ASN A 43 4.16 -31.54 -16.71
CA ASN A 43 2.74 -31.92 -16.66
C ASN A 43 1.85 -30.85 -17.35
N PRO A 44 1.86 -30.76 -18.68
CA PRO A 44 1.14 -29.72 -19.42
C PRO A 44 -0.39 -29.79 -19.30
N ASP A 45 -0.94 -30.97 -19.00
CA ASP A 45 -2.39 -31.19 -18.83
C ASP A 45 -2.90 -30.89 -17.41
N ALA A 46 -2.02 -30.51 -16.48
CA ALA A 46 -2.42 -30.14 -15.13
C ALA A 46 -3.30 -28.88 -15.18
N LYS A 47 -4.60 -29.05 -14.90
CA LYS A 47 -5.52 -27.91 -14.74
C LYS A 47 -5.03 -27.05 -13.59
N ILE A 48 -4.49 -25.88 -13.92
CA ILE A 48 -4.28 -24.81 -12.96
C ILE A 48 -5.67 -24.28 -12.63
N GLU A 49 -6.09 -24.33 -11.36
CA GLU A 49 -7.32 -23.64 -10.97
C GLU A 49 -7.23 -22.16 -11.41
N ASP A 50 -8.22 -21.66 -12.15
CA ASP A 50 -8.21 -20.30 -12.71
C ASP A 50 -7.97 -19.21 -11.64
N ASN A 51 -8.37 -19.49 -10.39
CA ASN A 51 -8.21 -18.65 -9.21
C ASN A 51 -6.74 -18.50 -8.72
N ALA A 52 -5.83 -19.35 -9.21
CA ALA A 52 -4.43 -19.47 -8.80
C ALA A 52 -3.46 -19.13 -9.94
N SER A 53 -3.96 -18.66 -11.08
CA SER A 53 -3.12 -18.10 -12.14
C SER A 53 -2.40 -16.83 -11.66
N PRO A 54 -1.14 -16.60 -12.05
CA PRO A 54 -0.39 -15.41 -11.68
C PRO A 54 -1.14 -14.09 -11.90
N SER A 55 -1.82 -13.97 -13.04
CA SER A 55 -2.60 -12.77 -13.36
C SER A 55 -3.84 -12.63 -12.49
N ALA A 56 -4.55 -13.72 -12.16
CA ALA A 56 -5.69 -13.67 -11.24
C ALA A 56 -5.24 -13.28 -9.82
N VAL A 57 -4.11 -13.80 -9.36
CA VAL A 57 -3.50 -13.44 -8.08
C VAL A 57 -3.16 -11.95 -8.04
N TYR A 58 -2.46 -11.44 -9.05
CA TYR A 58 -2.14 -10.01 -9.12
C TYR A 58 -3.40 -9.14 -9.08
N LYS A 59 -4.42 -9.46 -9.89
CA LYS A 59 -5.68 -8.71 -9.90
C LYS A 59 -6.37 -8.71 -8.52
N ARG A 60 -6.36 -9.84 -7.82
CA ARG A 60 -6.94 -9.95 -6.47
C ARG A 60 -6.16 -9.09 -5.48
N LEU A 61 -4.83 -9.19 -5.46
CA LEU A 61 -4.01 -8.40 -4.55
C LEU A 61 -4.07 -6.90 -4.86
N TYR A 62 -4.20 -6.52 -6.13
CA TYR A 62 -4.42 -5.14 -6.51
C TYR A 62 -5.74 -4.59 -5.98
N LYS A 63 -6.84 -5.38 -6.03
CA LYS A 63 -8.11 -4.98 -5.41
C LYS A 63 -7.99 -4.80 -3.89
N GLU A 64 -7.20 -5.64 -3.23
CA GLU A 64 -6.94 -5.47 -1.79
C GLU A 64 -6.10 -4.21 -1.51
N TYR A 65 -5.15 -3.87 -2.38
CA TYR A 65 -4.43 -2.60 -2.33
C TYR A 65 -5.38 -1.40 -2.47
N GLU A 66 -6.30 -1.43 -3.43
CA GLU A 66 -7.28 -0.35 -3.65
C GLU A 66 -8.21 -0.15 -2.44
N LYS A 67 -8.53 -1.22 -1.72
CA LYS A 67 -9.32 -1.17 -0.48
C LYS A 67 -8.53 -0.71 0.75
N GLY A 68 -7.23 -0.44 0.61
CA GLY A 68 -6.36 -0.10 1.74
C GLY A 68 -5.92 -1.31 2.58
N ASN A 69 -6.18 -2.54 2.14
CA ASN A 69 -5.79 -3.78 2.82
C ASN A 69 -4.31 -4.10 2.58
N TYR A 70 -3.43 -3.13 2.82
CA TYR A 70 -2.02 -3.19 2.47
C TYR A 70 -1.27 -4.33 3.14
N GLU A 71 -1.65 -4.71 4.37
CA GLU A 71 -1.01 -5.81 5.10
C GLU A 71 -1.29 -7.16 4.41
N ILE A 72 -2.53 -7.37 3.98
CA ILE A 72 -2.92 -8.54 3.18
C ILE A 72 -2.08 -8.60 1.90
N VAL A 73 -1.87 -7.45 1.25
CA VAL A 73 -1.07 -7.35 0.03
C VAL A 73 0.39 -7.73 0.30
N VAL A 74 1.03 -7.13 1.30
CA VAL A 74 2.44 -7.39 1.64
C VAL A 74 2.65 -8.88 1.94
N THR A 75 1.88 -9.45 2.86
CA THR A 75 2.02 -10.85 3.28
C THR A 75 1.77 -11.83 2.13
N ASN A 76 0.73 -11.59 1.32
CA ASN A 76 0.42 -12.51 0.23
C ASN A 76 1.41 -12.39 -0.92
N VAL A 77 1.90 -11.18 -1.26
CA VAL A 77 2.92 -11.03 -2.31
C VAL A 77 4.16 -11.86 -1.97
N GLU A 78 4.64 -11.83 -0.73
CA GLU A 78 5.82 -12.62 -0.32
C GLU A 78 5.64 -14.11 -0.61
N ARG A 79 4.49 -14.67 -0.24
CA ARG A 79 4.14 -16.06 -0.56
C ARG A 79 4.10 -16.33 -2.06
N TYR A 80 3.45 -15.46 -2.84
CA TYR A 80 3.25 -15.68 -4.27
C TYR A 80 4.50 -15.44 -5.12
N VAL A 81 5.42 -14.58 -4.69
CA VAL A 81 6.71 -14.41 -5.37
C VAL A 81 7.55 -15.68 -5.26
N THR A 82 7.53 -16.36 -4.10
CA THR A 82 8.16 -17.67 -3.97
C THR A 82 7.49 -18.71 -4.87
N LEU A 83 6.16 -18.75 -4.88
CA LEU A 83 5.40 -19.72 -5.70
C LEU A 83 5.58 -19.50 -7.21
N PHE A 84 5.69 -18.24 -7.64
CA PHE A 84 5.83 -17.86 -9.04
C PHE A 84 7.29 -17.58 -9.40
N ASN A 85 8.25 -18.19 -8.71
CA ASN A 85 9.66 -17.96 -8.98
C ASN A 85 9.99 -18.14 -10.47
N GLY A 86 10.63 -17.12 -11.04
CA GLY A 86 10.98 -17.02 -12.45
C GLY A 86 9.87 -16.47 -13.36
N ASP A 87 8.61 -16.49 -12.93
CA ASP A 87 7.46 -16.03 -13.73
C ASP A 87 7.55 -14.52 -14.03
N PRO A 88 7.13 -14.05 -15.21
CA PRO A 88 7.25 -12.63 -15.58
C PRO A 88 6.32 -11.73 -14.75
N ILE A 89 5.40 -12.32 -13.96
CA ILE A 89 4.55 -11.59 -13.01
C ILE A 89 5.31 -11.07 -11.78
N VAL A 90 6.43 -11.69 -11.42
CA VAL A 90 7.12 -11.46 -10.15
C VAL A 90 7.52 -9.99 -9.97
N PRO A 91 8.11 -9.30 -10.97
CA PRO A 91 8.41 -7.88 -10.86
C PRO A 91 7.17 -7.02 -10.54
N ARG A 92 6.00 -7.36 -11.11
CA ARG A 92 4.74 -6.62 -10.85
C ARG A 92 4.26 -6.84 -9.43
N LEU A 93 4.35 -8.07 -8.92
CA LEU A 93 3.99 -8.39 -7.54
C LEU A 93 4.92 -7.66 -6.55
N GLU A 94 6.24 -7.72 -6.77
CA GLU A 94 7.22 -7.02 -5.95
C GLU A 94 7.00 -5.51 -5.92
N LEU A 95 6.67 -4.91 -7.07
CA LEU A 95 6.33 -3.48 -7.13
C LEU A 95 5.04 -3.15 -6.36
N LEU A 96 4.01 -4.01 -6.45
CA LEU A 96 2.78 -3.84 -5.67
C LEU A 96 3.05 -3.92 -4.16
N LYS A 97 3.92 -4.83 -3.72
CA LYS A 97 4.38 -4.90 -2.33
C LYS A 97 5.11 -3.64 -1.91
N ALA A 98 5.99 -3.07 -2.75
CA ALA A 98 6.65 -1.81 -2.45
C ALA A 98 5.66 -0.67 -2.20
N PHE A 99 4.60 -0.57 -3.02
CA PHE A 99 3.54 0.43 -2.82
C PHE A 99 2.75 0.19 -1.53
N ALA A 100 2.34 -1.04 -1.25
CA ALA A 100 1.61 -1.38 -0.03
C ALA A 100 2.46 -1.15 1.23
N ALA A 101 3.72 -1.58 1.22
CA ALA A 101 4.67 -1.37 2.30
C ALA A 101 4.93 0.13 2.53
N GLY A 102 5.05 0.92 1.47
CA GLY A 102 5.15 2.37 1.57
C GLY A 102 3.99 3.03 2.30
N ARG A 103 2.76 2.55 2.05
CA ARG A 103 1.56 3.04 2.73
C ARG A 103 1.53 2.68 4.21
N LEU A 104 2.05 1.51 4.61
CA LEU A 104 2.07 1.05 6.00
C LEU A 104 3.24 1.59 6.82
N TYR A 105 4.44 1.59 6.23
CA TYR A 105 5.69 1.81 6.96
C TYR A 105 6.40 3.10 6.56
N GLY A 106 5.82 3.85 5.62
CA GLY A 106 6.30 5.16 5.21
C GLY A 106 7.34 5.13 4.09
N PHE A 107 7.87 6.32 3.81
CA PHE A 107 8.69 6.62 2.64
C PHE A 107 9.97 5.78 2.53
N LYS A 108 10.61 5.47 3.67
CA LYS A 108 11.83 4.67 3.69
C LYS A 108 11.59 3.26 3.14
N GLU A 109 10.51 2.62 3.55
CA GLU A 109 10.15 1.28 3.06
C GLU A 109 9.65 1.30 1.62
N TYR A 110 8.92 2.35 1.22
CA TYR A 110 8.58 2.57 -0.18
C TYR A 110 9.84 2.59 -1.06
N LYS A 111 10.82 3.43 -0.70
CA LYS A 111 12.09 3.58 -1.43
C LYS A 111 12.85 2.26 -1.50
N ARG A 112 13.00 1.57 -0.36
CA ARG A 112 13.64 0.25 -0.30
C ARG A 112 13.00 -0.75 -1.26
N GLY A 113 11.66 -0.76 -1.32
CA GLY A 113 10.91 -1.65 -2.20
C GLY A 113 11.09 -1.34 -3.69
N ILE A 114 10.99 -0.07 -4.10
CA ILE A 114 11.18 0.29 -5.52
C ILE A 114 12.65 0.12 -5.95
N ASP A 115 13.62 0.38 -5.06
CA ASP A 115 15.05 0.10 -5.30
C ASP A 115 15.28 -1.40 -5.53
N PHE A 116 14.68 -2.25 -4.69
CA PHE A 116 14.74 -3.70 -4.86
C PHE A 116 14.24 -4.13 -6.24
N VAL A 117 13.10 -3.61 -6.70
CA VAL A 117 12.54 -3.94 -8.03
C VAL A 117 13.45 -3.45 -9.15
N ALA A 118 13.97 -2.22 -9.03
CA ALA A 118 14.85 -1.62 -10.02
C ALA A 118 16.17 -2.39 -10.20
N LEU A 119 16.75 -2.89 -9.10
CA LEU A 119 18.02 -3.62 -9.09
C LEU A 119 17.88 -5.08 -9.50
N ASN A 120 16.80 -5.76 -9.10
CA ASN A 120 16.63 -7.19 -9.36
C ASN A 120 15.98 -7.49 -10.73
N PHE A 121 15.27 -6.53 -11.32
CA PHE A 121 14.56 -6.73 -12.60
C PHE A 121 14.87 -5.67 -13.67
N PRO A 122 16.13 -5.21 -13.84
CA PRO A 122 16.47 -4.00 -14.62
C PRO A 122 16.10 -4.10 -16.10
N ASN A 123 16.03 -5.32 -16.65
CA ASN A 123 15.73 -5.56 -18.06
C ASN A 123 14.22 -5.68 -18.36
N THR A 124 13.37 -5.65 -17.35
CA THR A 124 11.91 -5.74 -17.50
C THR A 124 11.28 -4.34 -17.65
N GLU A 125 10.11 -4.24 -18.27
CA GLU A 125 9.35 -2.97 -18.32
C GLU A 125 9.07 -2.43 -16.92
N VAL A 126 8.74 -3.32 -15.98
CA VAL A 126 8.46 -2.98 -14.58
C VAL A 126 9.69 -2.45 -13.87
N GLY A 127 10.86 -3.08 -14.06
CA GLY A 127 12.12 -2.61 -13.49
C GLY A 127 12.56 -1.26 -14.05
N LYS A 128 12.35 -1.02 -15.36
CA LYS A 128 12.58 0.30 -15.97
C LYS A 128 11.65 1.36 -15.40
N SER A 129 10.38 1.03 -15.16
CA SER A 129 9.45 1.92 -14.48
C SER A 129 9.88 2.17 -13.02
N ALA A 130 10.34 1.14 -12.31
CA ALA A 130 10.85 1.28 -10.94
C ALA A 130 12.09 2.19 -10.88
N GLN A 131 13.01 2.11 -11.84
CA GLN A 131 14.16 3.02 -11.93
C GLN A 131 13.72 4.48 -12.07
N LYS A 132 12.66 4.76 -12.85
CA LYS A 132 12.09 6.11 -12.93
C LYS A 132 11.49 6.55 -11.60
N LEU A 133 10.73 5.67 -10.95
CA LEU A 133 10.15 5.94 -9.63
C LEU A 133 11.21 6.24 -8.57
N VAL A 134 12.36 5.56 -8.61
CA VAL A 134 13.48 5.84 -7.70
C VAL A 134 14.00 7.26 -7.89
N LEU A 135 14.24 7.67 -9.14
CA LEU A 135 14.70 9.02 -9.45
C LEU A 135 13.65 10.09 -9.10
N GLU A 136 12.37 9.78 -9.25
CA GLU A 136 11.27 10.67 -8.89
C GLU A 136 11.08 10.79 -7.38
N ALA A 137 11.20 9.68 -6.64
CA ALA A 137 11.09 9.67 -5.19
C ALA A 137 12.12 10.60 -4.53
N GLU A 138 13.35 10.63 -5.03
CA GLU A 138 14.37 11.57 -4.54
C GLU A 138 14.00 13.03 -4.78
N LYS A 139 13.38 13.34 -5.93
CA LYS A 139 12.97 14.70 -6.28
C LYS A 139 11.75 15.17 -5.51
N LEU A 140 10.85 14.24 -5.18
CA LEU A 140 9.57 14.51 -4.51
C LEU A 140 9.65 14.34 -2.99
N LYS A 141 10.84 14.05 -2.44
CA LYS A 141 11.04 13.97 -1.00
C LYS A 141 10.66 15.33 -0.38
N ILE A 142 9.72 15.31 0.55
CA ILE A 142 9.33 16.49 1.35
C ILE A 142 10.19 16.58 2.61
N ALA A 143 10.31 17.75 3.24
CA ALA A 143 11.02 17.88 4.50
C ALA A 143 10.34 17.04 5.60
N GLU A 144 11.15 16.43 6.48
CA GLU A 144 10.66 15.69 7.66
C GLU A 144 10.23 16.63 8.79
N ALA A 145 10.78 17.84 8.82
CA ALA A 145 10.46 18.86 9.82
C ALA A 145 9.05 19.42 9.63
N PHE A 146 8.32 19.55 10.73
CA PHE A 146 6.99 20.16 10.72
C PHE A 146 7.05 21.66 10.44
N MET A 147 6.04 22.14 9.73
CA MET A 147 5.87 23.56 9.40
C MET A 147 5.16 24.29 10.53
N PRO A 148 5.52 25.56 10.80
CA PRO A 148 4.72 26.42 11.67
C PRO A 148 3.28 26.53 11.16
N GLU A 149 2.30 26.40 12.06
CA GLU A 149 0.89 26.35 11.69
C GLU A 149 0.17 27.71 11.78
N GLN A 150 0.89 28.75 12.22
CA GLN A 150 0.33 30.08 12.39
C GLN A 150 -0.12 30.67 11.04
N GLY A 151 -1.38 31.09 10.97
CA GLY A 151 -1.95 31.71 9.76
C GLY A 151 -2.36 30.73 8.67
N LEU A 152 -2.21 29.42 8.87
CA LEU A 152 -2.77 28.42 7.97
C LEU A 152 -4.30 28.39 8.09
N SER A 153 -4.97 27.88 7.05
CA SER A 153 -6.43 27.84 6.94
C SER A 153 -7.00 26.49 6.51
N ASP A 154 -6.18 25.43 6.51
CA ASP A 154 -6.59 24.06 6.19
C ASP A 154 -6.08 23.12 7.28
N PHE A 155 -7.01 22.61 8.07
CA PHE A 155 -6.77 21.78 9.22
C PHE A 155 -7.61 20.51 9.19
N LYS A 156 -7.13 19.54 9.94
CA LYS A 156 -7.75 18.26 10.19
C LYS A 156 -7.89 18.06 11.70
N LEU A 157 -8.90 17.28 12.08
CA LEU A 157 -9.00 16.72 13.43
C LEU A 157 -8.79 15.21 13.33
N ILE A 158 -7.81 14.69 14.07
CA ILE A 158 -7.38 13.30 13.99
C ILE A 158 -7.70 12.58 15.29
N TYR A 159 -8.15 11.33 15.19
CA TYR A 159 -8.24 10.39 16.30
C TYR A 159 -7.46 9.10 15.95
N ARG A 160 -6.64 8.62 16.89
CA ARG A 160 -5.92 7.35 16.78
C ARG A 160 -6.82 6.21 17.25
N ILE A 161 -6.95 5.18 16.42
CA ILE A 161 -7.72 3.99 16.78
C ILE A 161 -6.89 2.75 16.49
N GLU A 162 -6.70 1.90 17.49
CA GLU A 162 -6.10 0.58 17.30
C GLU A 162 -6.89 -0.21 16.25
N LYS A 163 -6.16 -0.82 15.31
CA LYS A 163 -6.74 -1.56 14.18
C LYS A 163 -7.59 -2.76 14.62
N THR A 164 -7.32 -3.31 15.80
CA THR A 164 -8.09 -4.39 16.42
C THR A 164 -9.45 -3.93 16.94
N ASN A 165 -9.65 -2.62 17.16
CA ASN A 165 -10.85 -2.07 17.77
C ASN A 165 -11.86 -1.54 16.72
N TYR A 166 -12.30 -2.43 15.83
CA TYR A 166 -13.24 -2.11 14.75
C TYR A 166 -14.56 -1.50 15.25
N GLN A 167 -15.10 -2.00 16.36
CA GLN A 167 -16.36 -1.48 16.91
C GLN A 167 -16.23 -0.02 17.31
N LYS A 168 -15.14 0.34 18.01
CA LYS A 168 -14.89 1.73 18.41
C LYS A 168 -14.66 2.62 17.20
N LEU A 169 -13.94 2.13 16.18
CA LEU A 169 -13.71 2.85 14.93
C LEU A 169 -15.04 3.23 14.26
N GLU A 170 -15.93 2.25 14.06
CA GLU A 170 -17.24 2.48 13.43
C GLU A 170 -18.12 3.41 14.28
N GLN A 171 -18.14 3.23 15.60
CA GLN A 171 -18.91 4.08 16.51
C GLN A 171 -18.44 5.54 16.48
N LEU A 172 -17.14 5.77 16.60
CA LEU A 172 -16.58 7.13 16.58
C LEU A 172 -16.79 7.80 15.22
N LYS A 173 -16.61 7.06 14.11
CA LYS A 173 -16.88 7.56 12.77
C LYS A 173 -18.33 8.01 12.62
N ASP A 174 -19.29 7.16 12.99
CA ASP A 174 -20.73 7.46 12.92
C ASP A 174 -21.10 8.67 13.80
N GLN A 175 -20.53 8.77 15.00
CA GLN A 175 -20.73 9.92 15.88
C GLN A 175 -20.21 11.23 15.27
N LEU A 176 -19.02 11.22 14.66
CA LEU A 176 -18.46 12.38 13.98
C LEU A 176 -19.30 12.78 12.76
N GLU A 177 -19.73 11.82 11.95
CA GLU A 177 -20.59 12.08 10.78
C GLU A 177 -21.94 12.71 11.21
N LYS A 178 -22.55 12.20 12.29
CA LYS A 178 -23.77 12.77 12.87
C LYS A 178 -23.58 14.19 13.38
N ALA A 179 -22.50 14.46 14.10
CA ALA A 179 -22.20 15.81 14.60
C ALA A 179 -22.04 16.81 13.45
N ILE A 180 -21.32 16.41 12.39
CA ILE A 180 -21.09 17.21 11.20
C ILE A 180 -22.40 17.50 10.47
N GLU A 181 -23.29 16.51 10.34
CA GLU A 181 -24.60 16.66 9.71
C GLU A 181 -25.53 17.57 10.51
N GLN A 182 -25.60 17.39 11.84
CA GLN A 182 -26.44 18.19 12.74
C GLN A 182 -26.13 19.69 12.66
N GLU A 183 -24.84 20.02 12.67
CA GLU A 183 -24.35 21.41 12.60
C GLU A 183 -24.28 21.94 11.16
N LYS A 184 -24.64 21.12 10.16
CA LYS A 184 -24.61 21.44 8.72
C LYS A 184 -23.25 21.93 8.24
N TYR A 185 -22.18 21.35 8.79
CA TYR A 185 -20.82 21.66 8.34
C TYR A 185 -20.53 21.02 6.98
N GLY A 186 -19.70 21.67 6.18
CA GLY A 186 -19.16 21.11 4.93
C GLY A 186 -17.99 20.14 5.13
N PHE A 187 -17.85 19.57 6.32
CA PHE A 187 -16.74 18.69 6.68
C PHE A 187 -16.99 17.26 6.20
N THR A 188 -15.94 16.47 6.09
CA THR A 188 -16.04 15.04 5.75
C THR A 188 -15.20 14.21 6.72
N VAL A 189 -15.55 12.94 6.88
CA VAL A 189 -14.83 11.99 7.73
C VAL A 189 -14.25 10.87 6.87
N SER A 190 -12.97 10.57 7.04
CA SER A 190 -12.32 9.40 6.45
C SER A 190 -11.68 8.51 7.50
N VAL A 191 -11.34 7.29 7.07
CA VAL A 191 -10.50 6.36 7.83
C VAL A 191 -9.26 6.12 7.00
N ASP A 192 -8.12 6.60 7.50
CA ASP A 192 -6.84 6.51 6.84
C ASP A 192 -6.01 5.41 7.50
N VAL A 193 -5.53 4.44 6.72
CA VAL A 193 -4.57 3.44 7.21
C VAL A 193 -3.26 4.13 7.53
N TYR A 194 -2.84 4.05 8.79
CA TYR A 194 -1.65 4.76 9.24
C TYR A 194 -0.45 3.84 9.37
N ASN A 195 -0.52 2.82 10.21
CA ASN A 195 0.54 1.84 10.38
C ASN A 195 -0.09 0.44 10.63
N PRO A 196 0.69 -0.63 10.84
CA PRO A 196 0.11 -1.96 11.11
C PRO A 196 -0.78 -2.02 12.36
N GLN A 197 -0.57 -1.13 13.33
CA GLN A 197 -1.21 -1.16 14.64
C GLN A 197 -2.45 -0.26 14.72
N GLU A 198 -2.49 0.82 13.94
CA GLU A 198 -3.45 1.90 14.10
C GLU A 198 -3.99 2.40 12.75
N ASN A 199 -5.27 2.77 12.77
CA ASN A 199 -5.91 3.63 11.79
C ASN A 199 -6.09 5.03 12.37
N LEU A 200 -6.25 6.02 11.49
CA LEU A 200 -6.62 7.37 11.86
C LEU A 200 -8.02 7.67 11.35
N ILE A 201 -8.91 8.10 12.24
CA ILE A 201 -10.14 8.77 11.82
C ILE A 201 -9.82 10.24 11.61
N VAL A 202 -10.16 10.76 10.44
CA VAL A 202 -9.76 12.10 9.99
C VAL A 202 -11.00 12.91 9.68
N VAL A 203 -11.18 14.04 10.34
CA VAL A 203 -12.15 15.06 9.92
C VAL A 203 -11.45 16.09 9.04
N HIS A 204 -12.01 16.35 7.87
CA HIS A 204 -11.48 17.28 6.86
C HIS A 204 -12.33 18.55 6.75
N GLY A 205 -11.73 19.63 6.25
CA GLY A 205 -12.44 20.87 5.88
C GLY A 205 -12.46 21.92 6.98
N LEU A 206 -11.72 21.72 8.08
CA LEU A 206 -11.61 22.70 9.15
C LEU A 206 -10.68 23.83 8.73
N THR A 207 -11.02 25.06 9.10
CA THR A 207 -10.30 26.26 8.62
C THR A 207 -9.33 26.86 9.62
N SER A 208 -9.19 26.27 10.81
CA SER A 208 -8.23 26.71 11.82
C SER A 208 -7.90 25.62 12.84
N LYS A 209 -6.73 25.74 13.50
CA LYS A 209 -6.34 24.89 14.63
C LYS A 209 -7.33 24.98 15.78
N LEU A 210 -7.77 26.20 16.10
CA LEU A 210 -8.72 26.46 17.18
C LEU A 210 -10.10 25.85 16.88
N GLY A 211 -10.60 25.99 15.65
CA GLY A 211 -11.86 25.34 15.24
C GLY A 211 -11.77 23.81 15.29
N SER A 212 -10.62 23.24 14.92
CA SER A 212 -10.37 21.80 15.03
C SER A 212 -10.39 21.32 16.47
N ARG A 213 -9.72 22.06 17.38
CA ARG A 213 -9.78 21.79 18.82
C ARG A 213 -11.19 21.92 19.37
N GLY A 214 -11.90 22.99 18.99
CA GLY A 214 -13.29 23.23 19.42
C GLY A 214 -14.25 22.12 19.00
N LEU A 215 -14.08 21.54 17.81
CA LEU A 215 -14.84 20.35 17.41
C LEU A 215 -14.49 19.14 18.29
N GLY A 216 -13.21 18.93 18.61
CA GLY A 216 -12.79 17.89 19.57
C GLY A 216 -13.44 18.07 20.94
N ASP A 217 -13.40 19.28 21.49
CA ASP A 217 -14.01 19.64 22.78
C ASP A 217 -15.55 19.45 22.74
N PHE A 218 -16.18 19.80 21.62
CA PHE A 218 -17.61 19.57 21.40
C PHE A 218 -17.96 18.08 21.46
N MET A 219 -17.17 17.22 20.79
CA MET A 219 -17.36 15.77 20.79
C MET A 219 -17.09 15.11 22.15
N ALA A 220 -16.20 15.69 22.94
CA ALA A 220 -15.85 15.20 24.27
C ALA A 220 -16.86 15.56 25.37
N ASN A 221 -17.81 16.46 25.11
CA ASN A 221 -18.76 16.94 26.11
C ASN A 221 -20.12 16.19 26.02
N PRO A 222 -20.48 15.35 27.04
CA PRO A 222 -21.75 14.62 27.11
C PRO A 222 -23.00 15.48 26.93
N SER A 223 -22.93 16.76 27.28
CA SER A 223 -24.05 17.70 27.18
C SER A 223 -24.46 17.97 25.73
N ASN A 224 -23.56 17.73 24.77
CA ASN A 224 -23.80 17.86 23.34
C ASN A 224 -24.35 16.57 22.71
N GLY A 225 -24.62 15.52 23.51
CA GLY A 225 -25.08 14.22 23.01
C GLY A 225 -23.96 13.29 22.54
N PHE A 226 -22.70 13.69 22.69
CA PHE A 226 -21.51 12.91 22.35
C PHE A 226 -20.63 12.71 23.58
N ASN A 227 -19.91 11.60 23.68
CA ASN A 227 -19.02 11.33 24.81
C ASN A 227 -17.76 10.63 24.31
N ILE A 228 -16.99 11.33 23.48
CA ILE A 228 -15.75 10.80 22.91
C ILE A 228 -14.61 11.05 23.91
N SER A 229 -14.08 9.97 24.48
CA SER A 229 -12.93 10.04 25.39
C SER A 229 -11.58 9.99 24.69
N ASP A 230 -11.58 9.74 23.38
CA ASP A 230 -10.36 9.69 22.57
C ASP A 230 -9.76 11.08 22.40
N THR A 231 -8.43 11.16 22.50
CA THR A 231 -7.71 12.40 22.30
C THR A 231 -7.88 12.89 20.87
N ALA A 232 -8.45 14.09 20.72
CA ALA A 232 -8.59 14.77 19.45
C ALA A 232 -7.32 15.58 19.14
N ILE A 233 -6.71 15.34 17.99
CA ILE A 233 -5.42 15.92 17.61
C ILE A 233 -5.64 16.88 16.43
N PRO A 234 -5.60 18.21 16.64
CA PRO A 234 -5.75 19.19 15.56
C PRO A 234 -4.42 19.37 14.81
N ILE A 235 -4.41 19.13 13.49
CA ILE A 235 -3.19 19.12 12.66
C ILE A 235 -3.43 19.93 11.38
N ALA A 236 -2.49 20.80 10.99
CA ALA A 236 -2.54 21.44 9.68
C ALA A 236 -2.40 20.40 8.55
N THR A 237 -3.13 20.56 7.45
CA THR A 237 -3.11 19.59 6.34
C THR A 237 -1.69 19.37 5.79
N GLU A 238 -0.82 20.38 5.77
CA GLU A 238 0.58 20.21 5.34
C GLU A 238 1.39 19.33 6.30
N ASN A 239 1.25 19.51 7.62
CA ASN A 239 1.92 18.65 8.61
C ASN A 239 1.35 17.23 8.59
N TYR A 240 0.05 17.07 8.33
CA TYR A 240 -0.56 15.75 8.18
C TYR A 240 0.06 14.95 7.02
N LYS A 241 0.44 15.60 5.91
CA LYS A 241 1.16 14.95 4.81
C LYS A 241 2.52 14.42 5.27
N ILE A 242 3.27 15.23 6.02
CA ILE A 242 4.57 14.83 6.59
C ILE A 242 4.39 13.62 7.51
N ILE A 243 3.41 13.68 8.41
CA ILE A 243 3.06 12.58 9.32
C ILE A 243 2.74 11.29 8.57
N GLN A 244 1.95 11.35 7.50
CA GLN A 244 1.59 10.17 6.71
C GLN A 244 2.77 9.58 5.94
N VAL A 245 3.64 10.44 5.40
CA VAL A 245 4.82 10.04 4.63
C VAL A 245 5.88 9.40 5.53
N TYR A 246 6.12 9.97 6.71
CA TYR A 246 7.20 9.55 7.61
C TYR A 246 6.75 8.73 8.81
N LYS A 247 5.44 8.55 8.99
CA LYS A 247 4.86 7.86 10.16
C LYS A 247 5.30 8.50 11.47
N SER A 248 5.27 9.84 11.51
CA SER A 248 5.82 10.68 12.59
C SER A 248 4.75 11.36 13.46
N LEU A 249 3.60 10.72 13.69
CA LEU A 249 2.52 11.30 14.50
C LEU A 249 2.98 11.48 15.95
N ASP A 250 3.67 10.48 16.51
CA ASP A 250 4.24 10.55 17.86
C ASP A 250 5.23 11.73 18.03
N ASP A 251 5.98 12.06 16.97
CA ASP A 251 6.92 13.18 17.00
C ASP A 251 6.17 14.51 16.89
N TYR A 252 5.15 14.58 16.03
CA TYR A 252 4.27 15.75 15.94
C TYR A 252 3.61 16.06 17.29
N GLU A 253 3.08 15.05 17.98
CA GLU A 253 2.44 15.22 19.29
C GLU A 253 3.42 15.73 20.36
N LYS A 254 4.72 15.44 20.26
CA LYS A 254 5.74 15.93 21.20
C LYS A 254 6.27 17.32 20.86
N GLU A 255 6.36 17.64 19.58
CA GLU A 255 6.99 18.86 19.09
C GLU A 255 6.00 20.02 18.93
N MET A 256 4.72 19.72 18.67
CA MET A 256 3.75 20.70 18.17
C MET A 256 2.49 20.87 19.06
N LEU A 257 2.35 20.07 20.13
CA LEU A 257 1.23 20.11 21.08
C LEU A 257 1.74 20.30 22.51
#